data_AF-A0A3D0QNA6-F1
#
_entry.id   AF-A0A3D0QNA6-F1
#
_cell.length_a   1.000
_cell.length_b   1.000
_cell.length_c   1.000
_cell.angle_alpha   90.00
_cell.angle_beta   90.00
_cell.angle_gamma   90.00
#
_symmetry.space_group_name_H-M   'P 1'
#
loop_
_entity.id
_entity.type
_entity.pdbx_description
1 polymer ?
#
loop_
_entity_poly.entity_id
_entity_poly.type
_entity_poly.pdbx_seq_one_letter_code
_entity_poly.pdbx_strand_id
1 'polypeptide(L)'
;MGIATNRTLALDRRANLRIAVNTLLGQSKRRIMKNAIITFAVMVFMAGTLLTGCRTTSEQKADNAEEDVRDAKEELREARAEYRAEWRAFRIESEQKIEANEKKIEAFKERMENAGPERKAKYGRRVADLEQKNRDLRRNLAEYRDEGRSRWEQFKSNFKRDMDGIGETMNDLFKSND
;
A
#
# COMPACT_ATOMS: atom_id res chain seq x y z
N MET A 1 -46.45 30.28 -4.38
CA MET A 1 -45.29 30.90 -3.67
C MET A 1 -44.24 29.91 -3.10
N GLY A 2 -44.33 28.58 -3.33
CA GLY A 2 -43.46 27.60 -2.63
C GLY A 2 -42.21 27.07 -3.36
N ILE A 3 -41.96 27.44 -4.63
CA ILE A 3 -40.81 26.90 -5.40
C ILE A 3 -39.57 27.80 -5.25
N ALA A 4 -39.76 29.12 -5.11
CA ALA A 4 -38.66 30.07 -4.92
C ALA A 4 -37.97 29.90 -3.55
N THR A 5 -38.74 29.62 -2.49
CA THR A 5 -38.24 29.43 -1.12
C THR A 5 -37.41 28.15 -0.94
N ASN A 6 -37.73 27.08 -1.66
CA ASN A 6 -36.95 25.83 -1.60
C ASN A 6 -35.61 25.95 -2.33
N ARG A 7 -35.54 26.72 -3.41
CA ARG A 7 -34.28 26.98 -4.13
C ARG A 7 -33.34 27.87 -3.34
N THR A 8 -33.85 28.91 -2.68
CA THR A 8 -33.03 29.77 -1.80
C THR A 8 -32.49 28.98 -0.61
N LEU A 9 -33.33 28.17 0.04
CA LEU A 9 -32.92 27.31 1.16
C LEU A 9 -31.84 26.28 0.77
N ALA A 10 -31.93 25.71 -0.44
CA ALA A 10 -30.93 24.77 -0.95
C ALA A 10 -29.60 25.45 -1.29
N LEU A 11 -29.63 26.69 -1.80
CA LEU A 11 -28.44 27.49 -2.07
C LEU A 11 -27.74 27.92 -0.77
N ASP A 12 -28.50 28.34 0.25
CA ASP A 12 -27.96 28.71 1.55
C ASP A 12 -27.31 27.51 2.27
N ARG A 13 -27.92 26.32 2.19
CA ARG A 13 -27.30 25.08 2.73
C ARG A 13 -25.98 24.74 2.03
N ARG A 14 -25.90 24.90 0.70
CA ARG A 14 -24.66 24.67 -0.05
C ARG A 14 -23.58 25.70 0.28
N ALA A 15 -23.96 26.97 0.45
CA ALA A 15 -23.04 28.03 0.87
C ALA A 15 -22.47 27.76 2.28
N ASN A 16 -23.34 27.41 3.24
CA ASN A 16 -22.93 27.08 4.61
C ASN A 16 -22.03 25.84 4.68
N LEU A 17 -22.29 24.81 3.86
CA LEU A 17 -21.45 23.62 3.78
C LEU A 17 -20.05 23.94 3.25
N ARG A 18 -19.95 24.79 2.22
CA ARG A 18 -18.64 25.24 1.66
C ARG A 18 -17.84 26.03 2.69
N ILE A 19 -18.49 26.91 3.45
CA ILE A 19 -17.86 27.69 4.52
C ILE A 19 -17.34 26.76 5.64
N ALA A 20 -18.14 25.78 6.05
CA ALA A 20 -17.75 24.81 7.07
C ALA A 20 -16.53 23.97 6.65
N VAL A 21 -16.50 23.48 5.41
CA VAL A 21 -15.38 22.69 4.86
C VAL A 21 -14.10 23.53 4.80
N ASN A 22 -14.16 24.77 4.30
CA ASN A 22 -12.99 25.65 4.25
C ASN A 22 -12.47 26.01 5.64
N THR A 23 -13.36 26.17 6.62
CA THR A 23 -13.00 26.43 8.02
C THR A 23 -12.30 25.21 8.64
N LEU A 24 -12.79 24.00 8.42
CA LEU A 24 -12.18 22.75 8.90
C LEU A 24 -10.81 22.49 8.27
N LEU A 25 -10.68 22.70 6.95
CA LEU A 25 -9.39 22.61 6.25
C LEU A 25 -8.40 23.65 6.76
N GLY A 26 -8.86 24.87 7.02
CA GLY A 26 -8.05 25.94 7.62
C GLY A 26 -7.60 25.61 9.06
N GLN A 27 -8.49 25.05 9.88
CA GLN A 27 -8.17 24.59 11.23
C GLN A 27 -7.18 23.42 11.24
N SER A 28 -7.35 22.45 10.33
CA SER A 28 -6.42 21.32 10.15
C SER A 28 -5.03 21.80 9.73
N LYS A 29 -4.95 22.66 8.71
CA LYS A 29 -3.67 23.27 8.28
C LYS A 29 -2.99 24.09 9.38
N ARG A 30 -3.75 24.86 10.17
CA ARG A 30 -3.21 25.60 11.33
C ARG A 30 -2.72 24.68 12.43
N ARG A 31 -3.38 23.55 12.70
CA ARG A 31 -2.90 22.56 13.69
C ARG A 31 -1.58 21.91 13.24
N ILE A 32 -1.47 21.52 11.97
CA ILE A 32 -0.25 20.92 11.42
C ILE A 32 0.93 21.90 11.47
N MET A 33 0.74 23.17 11.05
CA MET A 33 1.81 24.17 11.10
C MET A 33 2.23 24.54 12.52
N LYS A 34 1.29 24.62 13.48
CA LYS A 34 1.62 24.86 14.89
C LYS A 34 2.45 23.73 15.47
N ASN A 35 2.10 22.48 15.18
CA ASN A 35 2.86 21.32 15.64
C ASN A 35 4.26 21.29 15.00
N ALA A 36 4.38 21.59 13.71
CA ALA A 36 5.68 21.70 13.05
C ALA A 36 6.56 22.81 13.65
N ILE A 37 6.01 23.99 13.94
CA ILE A 37 6.76 25.10 14.57
C ILE A 37 7.20 24.72 15.99
N ILE A 38 6.35 24.07 16.78
CA ILE A 38 6.69 23.62 18.14
C ILE A 38 7.82 22.57 18.07
N THR A 39 7.76 21.62 17.14
CA THR A 39 8.81 20.61 16.94
C THR A 39 10.14 21.26 16.52
N PHE A 40 10.12 22.28 15.66
CA PHE A 40 11.32 23.03 15.28
C PHE A 40 11.89 23.88 16.42
N ALA A 41 11.03 24.49 17.26
CA ALA A 41 11.47 25.27 18.42
C ALA A 41 12.20 24.40 19.46
N VAL A 42 11.78 23.15 19.67
CA VAL A 42 12.46 22.19 20.56
C VAL A 42 13.86 21.81 20.05
N MET A 43 14.05 21.70 18.73
CA MET A 43 15.38 21.44 18.15
C MET A 43 16.34 22.63 18.30
N VAL A 44 15.85 23.87 18.15
CA VAL A 44 16.68 25.07 18.31
C VAL A 44 17.00 25.36 19.79
N PHE A 45 16.10 25.03 20.71
CA PHE A 45 16.34 25.21 22.14
C PHE A 45 17.41 24.26 22.70
N MET A 46 17.63 23.08 22.10
CA MET A 46 18.75 22.20 22.45
C MET A 46 20.12 22.71 21.97
N ALA A 47 20.17 23.62 21.00
CA ALA A 47 21.43 24.27 20.58
C ALA A 47 21.81 25.48 21.47
N GLY A 48 20.87 26.01 22.25
CA GLY A 48 21.04 27.26 23.01
C GLY A 48 21.49 27.13 24.46
N THR A 49 21.59 25.93 25.03
CA THR A 49 21.96 25.74 26.45
C THR A 49 23.44 25.43 26.69
N LEU A 50 24.32 25.68 25.70
CA LEU A 50 25.76 25.40 25.82
C LEU A 50 26.53 26.36 26.75
N LEU A 51 25.90 27.32 27.44
CA LEU A 51 26.63 28.30 28.26
C LEU A 51 26.41 28.25 29.78
N THR A 52 25.63 27.31 30.32
CA THR A 52 25.57 27.13 31.78
C THR A 52 25.55 25.65 32.17
N GLY A 53 26.74 25.08 32.37
CA GLY A 53 26.92 23.87 33.18
C GLY A 53 27.38 22.62 32.44
N CYS A 54 28.54 22.65 31.78
CA CYS A 54 29.23 21.42 31.35
C CYS A 54 30.21 20.95 32.44
N ARG A 55 29.88 19.86 33.13
CA ARG A 55 30.86 18.91 33.70
C ARG A 55 30.57 17.51 33.15
N THR A 56 30.62 17.40 31.83
CA THR A 56 30.87 16.14 31.12
C THR A 56 31.79 16.49 29.97
N THR A 57 32.96 15.87 29.92
CA THR A 57 34.03 16.19 28.98
C THR A 57 33.56 15.95 27.55
N SER A 58 33.97 16.84 26.64
CA SER A 58 33.62 16.84 25.22
C SER A 58 33.86 15.50 24.51
N GLU A 59 34.79 14.69 25.02
CA GLU A 59 35.17 13.37 24.48
C GLU A 59 34.08 12.32 24.70
N GLN A 60 33.46 12.26 25.88
CA GLN A 60 32.40 11.30 26.20
C GLN A 60 31.12 11.49 25.37
N LYS A 61 30.84 12.73 24.95
CA LYS A 61 29.71 13.04 24.06
C LYS A 61 30.02 12.74 22.59
N ALA A 62 31.29 12.83 22.19
CA ALA A 62 31.72 12.49 20.84
C ALA A 62 31.75 10.97 20.62
N ASP A 63 32.26 10.21 21.60
CA ASP A 63 32.32 8.74 21.55
C ASP A 63 30.92 8.11 21.50
N ASN A 64 29.99 8.57 22.37
CA ASN A 64 28.60 8.10 22.35
C ASN A 64 27.89 8.44 21.03
N ALA A 65 28.15 9.62 20.45
CA ALA A 65 27.57 10.00 19.17
C ALA A 65 28.12 9.16 18.00
N GLU A 66 29.38 8.73 18.06
CA GLU A 66 29.98 7.85 17.04
C GLU A 66 29.45 6.41 17.15
N GLU A 67 29.24 5.92 18.36
CA GLU A 67 28.59 4.63 18.65
C GLU A 67 27.13 4.61 18.18
N ASP A 68 26.33 5.62 18.54
CA ASP A 68 24.92 5.75 18.10
C ASP A 68 24.80 5.78 16.56
N VAL A 69 25.75 6.45 15.88
CA VAL A 69 25.80 6.50 14.41
C VAL A 69 26.18 5.15 13.81
N ARG A 70 27.07 4.38 14.45
CA ARG A 70 27.47 3.04 14.00
C ARG A 70 26.32 2.06 14.17
N ASP A 71 25.65 2.07 15.30
CA ASP A 71 24.52 1.19 15.61
C ASP A 71 23.34 1.49 14.67
N ALA A 72 23.01 2.77 14.46
CA ALA A 72 21.99 3.16 13.48
C ALA A 72 22.34 2.73 12.03
N LYS A 73 23.63 2.68 11.67
CA LYS A 73 24.07 2.15 10.35
C LYS A 73 23.92 0.64 10.26
N GLU A 74 24.24 -0.09 11.34
CA GLU A 74 24.07 -1.53 11.42
C GLU A 74 22.59 -1.92 11.35
N GLU A 75 21.74 -1.30 12.18
CA GLU A 75 20.28 -1.50 12.14
C GLU A 75 19.70 -1.17 10.75
N LEU A 76 20.14 -0.09 10.12
CA LEU A 76 19.73 0.25 8.75
C LEU A 76 20.18 -0.81 7.74
N ARG A 77 21.37 -1.39 7.91
CA ARG A 77 21.91 -2.45 7.04
C ARG A 77 21.12 -3.74 7.21
N GLU A 78 20.83 -4.13 8.45
CA GLU A 78 20.04 -5.31 8.80
C GLU A 78 18.61 -5.18 8.29
N ALA A 79 17.93 -4.07 8.58
CA ALA A 79 16.59 -3.80 8.07
C ALA A 79 16.51 -3.84 6.54
N ARG A 80 17.56 -3.37 5.84
CA ARG A 80 17.66 -3.49 4.37
C ARG A 80 17.92 -4.94 3.91
N ALA A 81 18.63 -5.75 4.69
CA ALA A 81 18.86 -7.16 4.38
C ALA A 81 17.56 -7.97 4.56
N GLU A 82 16.88 -7.81 5.69
CA GLU A 82 15.60 -8.44 5.99
C GLU A 82 14.53 -8.09 4.96
N TYR A 83 14.40 -6.80 4.63
CA TYR A 83 13.46 -6.33 3.62
C TYR A 83 13.72 -6.96 2.24
N ARG A 84 14.98 -7.07 1.82
CA ARG A 84 15.35 -7.73 0.56
C ARG A 84 15.06 -9.22 0.57
N ALA A 85 15.27 -9.89 1.71
CA ALA A 85 14.94 -11.29 1.88
C ALA A 85 13.42 -11.51 1.79
N GLU A 86 12.64 -10.65 2.46
CA GLU A 86 11.17 -10.68 2.42
C GLU A 86 10.63 -10.50 1.00
N TRP A 87 11.13 -9.50 0.27
CA TRP A 87 10.76 -9.27 -1.13
C TRP A 87 11.07 -10.49 -2.01
N ARG A 88 12.27 -11.06 -1.87
CA ARG A 88 12.69 -12.23 -2.65
C ARG A 88 11.80 -13.44 -2.38
N ALA A 89 11.52 -13.74 -1.12
CA ALA A 89 10.65 -14.84 -0.73
C ALA A 89 9.23 -14.64 -1.30
N PHE A 90 8.68 -13.43 -1.12
CA PHE A 90 7.37 -13.09 -1.66
C PHE A 90 7.30 -13.26 -3.18
N ARG A 91 8.33 -12.81 -3.91
CA ARG A 91 8.38 -12.94 -5.37
C ARG A 91 8.35 -14.40 -5.79
N ILE A 92 9.20 -15.24 -5.20
CA ILE A 92 9.27 -16.68 -5.51
C ILE A 92 7.94 -17.36 -5.23
N GLU A 93 7.35 -17.15 -4.04
CA GLU A 93 6.06 -17.73 -3.67
C GLU A 93 4.94 -17.29 -4.62
N SER A 94 4.97 -16.01 -5.03
CA SER A 94 3.97 -15.45 -5.94
C SER A 94 4.12 -16.02 -7.35
N GLU A 95 5.34 -16.13 -7.87
CA GLU A 95 5.62 -16.75 -9.17
C GLU A 95 5.14 -18.20 -9.21
N GLN A 96 5.42 -18.98 -8.16
CA GLN A 96 4.95 -20.36 -8.04
C GLN A 96 3.42 -20.47 -8.02
N LYS A 97 2.74 -19.57 -7.30
CA LYS A 97 1.27 -19.54 -7.26
C LYS A 97 0.67 -19.14 -8.61
N ILE A 98 1.24 -18.16 -9.29
CA ILE A 98 0.81 -17.78 -10.66
C ILE A 98 0.96 -18.98 -11.59
N GLU A 99 2.11 -19.65 -11.59
CA GLU A 99 2.35 -20.81 -12.46
C GLU A 99 1.36 -21.94 -12.15
N ALA A 100 1.08 -22.20 -10.87
CA ALA A 100 0.07 -23.19 -10.48
C ALA A 100 -1.34 -22.80 -10.98
N ASN A 101 -1.69 -21.51 -10.95
CA ASN A 101 -2.97 -21.03 -11.48
C ASN A 101 -3.04 -21.21 -13.00
N GLU A 102 -1.98 -20.86 -13.73
CA GLU A 102 -1.88 -21.04 -15.18
C GLU A 102 -2.06 -22.52 -15.58
N LYS A 103 -1.39 -23.45 -14.89
CA LYS A 103 -1.54 -24.90 -15.14
C LYS A 103 -2.98 -25.37 -14.94
N LYS A 104 -3.65 -24.92 -13.88
CA LYS A 104 -5.04 -25.28 -13.60
C LYS A 104 -6.01 -24.70 -14.63
N ILE A 105 -5.77 -23.46 -15.09
CA ILE A 105 -6.57 -22.83 -16.15
C ILE A 105 -6.41 -23.59 -17.46
N GLU A 106 -5.18 -23.99 -17.82
CA GLU A 106 -4.94 -24.75 -19.04
C GLU A 106 -5.62 -26.12 -19.01
N ALA A 107 -5.50 -26.85 -17.90
CA ALA A 107 -6.22 -28.11 -17.71
C ALA A 107 -7.75 -27.94 -17.81
N PHE A 108 -8.30 -26.81 -17.33
CA PHE A 108 -9.72 -26.53 -17.47
C PHE A 108 -10.11 -26.21 -18.92
N LYS A 109 -9.27 -25.48 -19.66
CA LYS A 109 -9.46 -25.22 -21.09
C LYS A 109 -9.51 -26.50 -21.90
N GLU A 110 -8.58 -27.43 -21.68
CA GLU A 110 -8.61 -28.75 -22.33
C GLU A 110 -9.93 -29.50 -22.08
N ARG A 111 -10.43 -29.49 -20.84
CA ARG A 111 -11.73 -30.09 -20.51
C ARG A 111 -12.89 -29.38 -21.22
N MET A 112 -12.85 -28.06 -21.35
CA MET A 112 -13.86 -27.29 -22.09
C MET A 112 -13.85 -27.61 -23.58
N GLU A 113 -12.66 -27.74 -24.18
CA GLU A 113 -12.48 -28.12 -25.58
C GLU A 113 -13.13 -29.49 -25.87
N ASN A 114 -12.87 -30.47 -25.00
CA ASN A 114 -13.44 -31.82 -25.12
C ASN A 114 -14.95 -31.88 -24.90
N ALA A 115 -15.54 -30.88 -24.24
CA ALA A 115 -16.95 -30.91 -23.88
C ALA A 115 -17.88 -30.13 -24.83
N GLY A 116 -17.33 -29.52 -25.90
CA GLY A 116 -18.10 -28.90 -26.97
C GLY A 116 -18.43 -27.42 -26.78
N PRO A 117 -19.08 -26.80 -27.80
CA PRO A 117 -19.23 -25.35 -27.93
C PRO A 117 -20.07 -24.69 -26.82
N GLU A 118 -21.03 -25.40 -26.24
CA GLU A 118 -21.87 -24.86 -25.16
C GLU A 118 -21.06 -24.53 -23.90
N ARG A 119 -20.13 -25.41 -23.49
CA ARG A 119 -19.24 -25.12 -22.36
C ARG A 119 -18.27 -23.98 -22.67
N LYS A 120 -17.76 -23.91 -23.91
CA LYS A 120 -16.94 -22.77 -24.35
C LYS A 120 -17.69 -21.45 -24.23
N ALA A 121 -18.94 -21.40 -24.69
CA ALA A 121 -19.77 -20.20 -24.58
C ALA A 121 -20.05 -19.82 -23.12
N LYS A 122 -20.30 -20.83 -22.27
CA LYS A 122 -20.61 -20.62 -20.84
C LYS A 122 -19.42 -20.10 -20.03
N TYR A 123 -18.21 -20.65 -20.25
CA TYR A 123 -17.06 -20.41 -19.39
C TYR A 123 -15.93 -19.61 -20.03
N GLY A 124 -15.93 -19.44 -21.36
CA GLY A 124 -14.82 -18.84 -22.11
C GLY A 124 -14.43 -17.45 -21.63
N ARG A 125 -15.42 -16.57 -21.35
CA ARG A 125 -15.14 -15.23 -20.80
C ARG A 125 -14.47 -15.30 -19.43
N ARG A 126 -14.96 -16.15 -18.52
CA ARG A 126 -14.40 -16.28 -17.16
C ARG A 126 -12.97 -16.83 -17.20
N VAL A 127 -12.68 -17.75 -18.13
CA VAL A 127 -11.32 -18.24 -18.36
C VAL A 127 -10.40 -17.14 -18.88
N ALA A 128 -10.83 -16.38 -19.89
CA ALA A 128 -10.04 -15.26 -20.42
C ALA A 128 -9.74 -14.19 -19.35
N ASP A 129 -10.72 -13.90 -18.48
CA ASP A 129 -10.55 -12.99 -17.36
C ASP A 129 -9.50 -13.51 -16.36
N LEU A 130 -9.47 -14.83 -16.08
CA LEU A 130 -8.46 -15.43 -15.21
C LEU A 130 -7.06 -15.38 -15.81
N GLU A 131 -6.92 -15.68 -17.10
CA GLU A 131 -5.65 -15.55 -17.81
C GLU A 131 -5.15 -14.10 -17.78
N GLN A 132 -6.05 -13.12 -17.97
CA GLN A 132 -5.69 -11.70 -17.89
C GLN A 132 -5.23 -11.32 -16.49
N LYS A 133 -5.94 -11.74 -15.44
CA LYS A 133 -5.55 -11.46 -14.05
C LYS A 133 -4.18 -12.07 -13.70
N ASN A 134 -3.87 -13.29 -14.16
CA ASN A 134 -2.52 -13.88 -13.98
C ASN A 134 -1.43 -13.06 -14.70
N ARG A 135 -1.70 -12.59 -15.94
CA ARG A 135 -0.77 -11.69 -16.66
C ARG A 135 -0.56 -10.38 -15.91
N ASP A 136 -1.63 -9.81 -15.36
CA ASP A 136 -1.56 -8.58 -14.57
C ASP A 136 -0.75 -8.79 -13.28
N LEU A 137 -0.91 -9.92 -12.59
CA LEU A 137 -0.06 -10.26 -11.44
C LEU A 137 1.42 -10.38 -11.83
N ARG A 138 1.76 -11.04 -12.95
CA ARG A 138 3.15 -11.09 -13.43
C ARG A 138 3.71 -9.70 -13.69
N ARG A 139 2.93 -8.85 -14.38
CA ARG A 139 3.32 -7.48 -14.66
C ARG A 139 3.55 -6.70 -13.36
N ASN A 140 2.63 -6.80 -12.40
CA ASN A 140 2.74 -6.12 -11.10
C ASN A 140 4.00 -6.56 -10.33
N LEU A 141 4.38 -7.84 -10.36
CA LEU A 141 5.64 -8.32 -9.76
C LEU A 141 6.87 -7.75 -10.48
N ALA A 142 6.86 -7.71 -11.81
CA ALA A 142 7.99 -7.26 -12.62
C ALA A 142 8.19 -5.73 -12.53
N GLU A 143 7.11 -4.98 -12.41
CA GLU A 143 7.12 -3.51 -12.38
C GLU A 143 7.28 -2.93 -10.97
N TYR A 144 7.16 -3.76 -9.92
CA TYR A 144 7.33 -3.29 -8.55
C TYR A 144 8.71 -2.67 -8.34
N ARG A 145 8.72 -1.46 -7.79
CA ARG A 145 9.92 -0.73 -7.39
C ARG A 145 9.89 -0.53 -5.88
N ASP A 146 11.07 -0.61 -5.27
CA ASP A 146 11.22 -0.32 -3.86
C ASP A 146 10.97 1.17 -3.59
N GLU A 147 9.79 1.47 -3.06
CA GLU A 147 9.37 2.81 -2.65
C GLU A 147 9.27 2.93 -1.10
N GLY A 148 9.89 2.00 -0.37
CA GLY A 148 9.90 1.95 1.09
C GLY A 148 8.77 1.13 1.71
N ARG A 149 8.87 0.92 3.03
CA ARG A 149 8.06 -0.08 3.77
C ARG A 149 6.54 0.08 3.62
N SER A 150 6.03 1.31 3.65
CA SER A 150 4.57 1.53 3.53
C SER A 150 4.03 1.12 2.16
N ARG A 151 4.77 1.43 1.09
CA ARG A 151 4.41 1.04 -0.29
C ARG A 151 4.52 -0.46 -0.48
N TRP A 152 5.54 -1.07 0.11
CA TRP A 152 5.69 -2.52 0.14
C TRP A 152 4.49 -3.24 0.75
N GLU A 153 4.05 -2.84 1.95
CA GLU A 153 2.92 -3.48 2.61
C GLU A 153 1.61 -3.32 1.82
N GLN A 154 1.41 -2.14 1.22
CA GLN A 154 0.25 -1.90 0.36
C GLN A 154 0.27 -2.79 -0.89
N PHE A 155 1.42 -2.87 -1.56
CA PHE A 155 1.60 -3.74 -2.72
C PHE A 155 1.33 -5.21 -2.35
N LYS A 156 1.98 -5.70 -1.29
CA LYS A 156 1.84 -7.07 -0.78
C LYS A 156 0.38 -7.42 -0.45
N SER A 157 -0.34 -6.51 0.23
CA SER A 157 -1.75 -6.69 0.57
C SER A 157 -2.64 -6.77 -0.67
N ASN A 158 -2.47 -5.85 -1.62
CA ASN A 158 -3.26 -5.82 -2.84
C ASN A 158 -3.01 -7.06 -3.71
N PHE A 159 -1.73 -7.40 -3.90
CA PHE A 159 -1.33 -8.57 -4.66
C PHE A 159 -1.90 -9.86 -4.09
N LYS A 160 -1.86 -10.03 -2.76
CA LYS A 160 -2.47 -11.20 -2.10
C LYS A 160 -3.98 -11.26 -2.33
N ARG A 161 -4.68 -10.14 -2.20
CA ARG A 161 -6.12 -10.07 -2.46
C ARG A 161 -6.47 -10.47 -3.90
N ASP A 162 -5.70 -9.98 -4.86
CA ASP A 162 -5.90 -10.32 -6.27
C ASP A 162 -5.64 -11.81 -6.52
N MET A 163 -4.59 -12.37 -5.92
CA MET A 163 -4.28 -13.81 -5.96
C MET A 163 -5.40 -14.67 -5.35
N ASP A 164 -5.90 -14.28 -4.18
CA ASP A 164 -6.98 -14.99 -3.48
C ASP A 164 -8.28 -14.96 -4.30
N GLY A 165 -8.61 -13.81 -4.90
CA GLY A 165 -9.77 -13.68 -5.78
C GLY A 165 -9.69 -14.52 -7.06
N ILE A 166 -8.48 -14.74 -7.61
CA ILE A 166 -8.26 -15.72 -8.68
C ILE A 166 -8.57 -17.13 -8.18
N GLY A 167 -8.05 -17.50 -7.00
CA GLY A 167 -8.28 -18.80 -6.37
C GLY A 167 -9.77 -19.09 -6.12
N GLU A 168 -10.51 -18.11 -5.60
CA GLU A 168 -11.97 -18.21 -5.40
C GLU A 168 -12.70 -18.42 -6.72
N THR A 169 -12.40 -17.58 -7.72
CA THR A 169 -13.03 -17.68 -9.05
C THR A 169 -12.78 -19.05 -9.69
N MET A 170 -11.56 -19.58 -9.54
CA MET A 170 -11.19 -20.91 -10.03
C MET A 170 -11.94 -22.01 -9.28
N ASN A 171 -12.01 -21.94 -7.95
CA ASN A 171 -12.74 -22.92 -7.15
C ASN A 171 -14.23 -22.96 -7.55
N ASP A 172 -14.85 -21.80 -7.76
CA ASP A 172 -16.24 -21.72 -8.19
C ASP A 172 -16.45 -22.27 -9.60
N LEU A 173 -15.54 -21.95 -10.53
CA LEU A 173 -15.57 -22.49 -11.89
C LEU A 173 -15.42 -24.01 -11.93
N PHE A 174 -14.48 -24.54 -11.15
CA PHE A 174 -14.06 -25.93 -11.27
C PHE A 174 -14.97 -26.87 -10.47
N LYS A 175 -15.57 -26.41 -9.36
CA LYS A 175 -16.64 -27.14 -8.65
C LYS A 175 -17.91 -27.31 -9.47
N SER A 176 -18.18 -26.37 -10.40
CA SER A 176 -19.36 -26.41 -11.28
C SER A 176 -19.29 -27.53 -12.35
N ASN A 177 -18.30 -28.42 -12.28
CA ASN A 177 -17.92 -29.36 -13.32
C ASN A 177 -17.72 -30.80 -12.81
N ASP A 178 -18.06 -31.08 -11.55
CA ASP A 178 -18.23 -32.42 -10.98
C ASP A 178 -19.72 -32.78 -10.89
#